data_AF-A0A2U2MXC0-F1
#
_entry.id   AF-A0A2U2MXC0-F1
#
_cell.length_a   1.000
_cell.length_b   1.000
_cell.length_c   1.000
_cell.angle_alpha   90.00
_cell.angle_beta   90.00
_cell.angle_gamma   90.00
#
_symmetry.space_group_name_H-M   'P 1'
#
loop_
_entity.id
_entity.type
_entity.pdbx_description
1 polymer ?
#
loop_
_entity_poly.entity_id
_entity_poly.type
_entity_poly.pdbx_seq_one_letter_code
_entity_poly.pdbx_strand_id
1 'polypeptide(L)'
;MGVRRTHGTDLAYFLGDLDGLEDVALGEVDWRVFYQLIEKGVPVSSAARMLGRVGAAAFEKCVISRSTLRSKARSARLSAFHSERALRVARVFARATEVFGDRSRAVIWLTRANHTLDGAAPADLLRNEAGGR
;
A
#
# COMPACT_ATOMS: atom_id res chain seq x y z
N MET A 1 2.23 -29.43 10.23
CA MET A 1 0.97 -28.99 9.57
C MET A 1 1.14 -27.54 9.16
N GLY A 2 1.65 -27.30 7.95
CA GLY A 2 2.06 -25.97 7.50
C GLY A 2 0.87 -25.16 7.03
N VAL A 3 0.54 -24.09 7.75
CA VAL A 3 -0.46 -23.12 7.30
C VAL A 3 0.13 -22.38 6.10
N ARG A 4 -0.14 -22.87 4.89
CA ARG A 4 0.02 -22.08 3.67
C ARG A 4 -1.05 -20.99 3.70
N ARG A 5 -0.81 -19.88 4.42
CA ARG A 5 -1.58 -18.67 4.20
C ARG A 5 -1.23 -18.20 2.80
N THR A 6 -2.19 -18.34 1.89
CA THR A 6 -2.10 -17.81 0.53
C THR A 6 -1.86 -16.30 0.61
N HIS A 7 -0.95 -15.80 -0.23
CA HIS A 7 -0.43 -14.42 -0.28
C HIS A 7 -1.50 -13.35 -0.64
N GLY A 8 -2.79 -13.67 -0.53
CA GLY A 8 -3.91 -12.77 -0.85
C GLY A 8 -4.57 -12.11 0.37
N THR A 9 -4.52 -12.72 1.55
CA THR A 9 -5.27 -12.25 2.73
C THR A 9 -4.77 -10.90 3.28
N ASP A 10 -3.48 -10.61 3.12
CA ASP A 10 -2.86 -9.42 3.73
C ASP A 10 -3.19 -8.13 2.97
N LEU A 11 -3.43 -8.19 1.66
CA LEU A 11 -3.93 -7.04 0.91
C LEU A 11 -5.38 -6.72 1.29
N ALA A 12 -6.24 -7.71 1.47
CA ALA A 12 -7.60 -7.50 1.96
C ALA A 12 -7.62 -6.98 3.40
N TYR A 13 -6.64 -7.33 4.24
CA TYR A 13 -6.46 -6.76 5.58
C TYR A 13 -5.94 -5.30 5.55
N PHE A 14 -4.96 -5.00 4.68
CA PHE A 14 -4.43 -3.64 4.51
C PHE A 14 -5.37 -2.70 3.74
N LEU A 15 -6.22 -3.25 2.87
CA LEU A 15 -7.24 -2.56 2.09
C LEU A 15 -8.66 -2.82 2.61
N GLY A 16 -8.84 -3.40 3.80
CA GLY A 16 -10.13 -3.70 4.47
C GLY A 16 -10.95 -2.46 4.87
N ASP A 17 -10.90 -1.44 4.03
CA ASP A 17 -11.76 -0.27 3.93
C ASP A 17 -12.10 0.00 2.46
N LEU A 18 -12.20 -1.07 1.67
CA LEU A 18 -12.77 -1.05 0.34
C LEU A 18 -14.03 -1.91 0.45
N ASP A 19 -15.15 -1.32 0.88
CA ASP A 19 -16.48 -1.95 0.97
C ASP A 19 -17.03 -2.42 -0.41
N GLY A 20 -16.17 -2.76 -1.36
CA GLY A 20 -16.54 -3.21 -2.71
C GLY A 20 -15.64 -4.31 -3.25
N LEU A 21 -14.87 -5.00 -2.40
CA LEU A 21 -14.10 -6.20 -2.78
C LEU A 21 -14.57 -7.46 -2.05
N GLU A 22 -15.82 -7.46 -1.55
CA GLU A 22 -16.37 -8.57 -0.75
C GLU A 22 -16.58 -9.87 -1.55
N ASP A 23 -16.39 -9.88 -2.88
CA ASP A 23 -16.71 -11.04 -3.72
C ASP A 23 -15.53 -11.64 -4.50
N VAL A 24 -14.29 -11.30 -4.17
CA VAL A 24 -13.12 -11.87 -4.86
C VAL A 24 -12.43 -12.89 -3.96
N ALA A 25 -12.68 -14.17 -4.21
CA ALA A 25 -11.94 -15.27 -3.61
C ALA A 25 -10.42 -15.09 -3.84
N LEU A 26 -9.68 -14.84 -2.76
CA LEU A 26 -8.25 -14.52 -2.76
C LEU A 26 -7.38 -15.78 -2.92
N GLY A 27 -7.37 -16.31 -4.14
CA GLY A 27 -6.20 -16.98 -4.72
C GLY A 27 -5.13 -15.95 -5.10
N GLU A 28 -4.07 -16.37 -5.81
CA GLU A 28 -3.09 -15.45 -6.43
C GLU A 28 -3.82 -14.22 -6.99
N VAL A 29 -3.53 -13.03 -6.44
CA VAL A 29 -4.39 -11.86 -6.69
C VAL A 29 -4.41 -11.54 -8.17
N ASP A 30 -5.56 -11.75 -8.82
CA ASP A 30 -5.74 -11.49 -10.26
C ASP A 30 -5.43 -10.01 -10.54
N TRP A 31 -4.52 -9.75 -11.48
CA TRP A 31 -4.16 -8.40 -11.91
C TRP A 31 -5.37 -7.57 -12.35
N ARG A 32 -6.46 -8.22 -12.80
CA ARG A 32 -7.74 -7.57 -13.13
C ARG A 32 -8.35 -6.85 -11.93
N VAL A 33 -8.20 -7.40 -10.72
CA VAL A 33 -8.71 -6.81 -9.49
C VAL A 33 -7.97 -5.51 -9.19
N PHE A 34 -6.64 -5.53 -9.31
CA PHE A 34 -5.82 -4.33 -9.14
C PHE A 34 -6.10 -3.29 -10.20
N TYR A 35 -6.23 -3.70 -11.46
CA TYR A 35 -6.61 -2.80 -12.55
C TYR A 35 -7.94 -2.09 -12.24
N GLN A 36 -8.98 -2.85 -11.92
CA GLN A 36 -10.30 -2.29 -11.60
C GLN A 36 -10.27 -1.40 -10.35
N LEU A 37 -9.50 -1.76 -9.33
CA LEU A 37 -9.33 -0.93 -8.13
C LEU A 37 -8.64 0.41 -8.46
N ILE A 38 -7.61 0.37 -9.31
CA ILE A 38 -6.88 1.56 -9.75
C ILE A 38 -7.80 2.46 -10.58
N GLU A 39 -8.52 1.89 -11.57
CA GLU A 39 -9.45 2.63 -12.42
C GLU A 39 -10.59 3.27 -11.62
N LYS A 40 -11.19 2.53 -10.68
CA LYS A 40 -12.21 3.06 -9.76
C LYS A 40 -11.62 4.05 -8.75
N GLY A 41 -10.32 4.03 -8.54
CA GLY A 41 -9.60 4.80 -7.53
C GLY A 41 -9.76 4.23 -6.12
N VAL A 42 -8.77 4.42 -5.25
CA VAL A 42 -8.84 4.05 -3.82
C VAL A 42 -9.62 5.12 -3.04
N PRO A 43 -10.59 4.77 -2.17
CA PRO A 43 -11.25 5.73 -1.29
C PRO A 43 -10.25 6.51 -0.43
N VAL A 44 -10.56 7.78 -0.22
CA VAL A 44 -9.75 8.68 0.60
C VAL A 44 -9.71 8.20 2.06
N SER A 45 -10.77 7.55 2.55
CA SER A 45 -10.79 6.93 3.88
C SER A 45 -9.75 5.81 4.01
N SER A 46 -9.66 4.92 3.01
CA SER A 46 -8.69 3.82 2.99
C SER A 46 -7.27 4.37 2.90
N ALA A 47 -7.06 5.39 2.07
CA ALA A 47 -5.78 6.10 1.99
C ALA A 47 -5.40 6.79 3.31
N ALA A 48 -6.36 7.36 4.04
CA ALA A 48 -6.13 7.94 5.36
C ALA A 48 -5.77 6.88 6.42
N ARG A 49 -6.40 5.69 6.37
CA ARG A 49 -6.02 4.55 7.22
C ARG A 49 -4.62 4.05 6.89
N MET A 50 -4.29 3.98 5.60
CA MET A 50 -2.95 3.62 5.13
C MET A 50 -1.90 4.60 5.65
N LEU A 51 -2.16 5.92 5.60
CA LEU A 51 -1.30 6.94 6.17
C LEU A 51 -0.97 6.64 7.66
N GLY A 52 -1.96 6.25 8.46
CA GLY A 52 -1.76 5.85 9.85
C GLY A 52 -0.95 4.56 10.04
N ARG A 53 -0.95 3.66 9.05
CA ARG A 53 -0.25 2.36 9.10
C ARG A 53 1.19 2.43 8.63
N VAL A 54 1.46 3.15 7.54
CA VAL A 54 2.80 3.24 6.91
C VAL A 54 3.61 4.44 7.42
N GLY A 55 2.95 5.37 8.13
CA GLY A 55 3.55 6.59 8.63
C GLY A 55 3.58 7.73 7.60
N ALA A 56 3.55 8.97 8.09
CA ALA A 56 3.45 10.16 7.25
C ALA A 56 4.64 10.32 6.29
N ALA A 57 5.86 10.05 6.75
CA ALA A 57 7.07 10.19 5.94
C ALA A 57 7.04 9.30 4.69
N ALA A 58 6.68 8.03 4.83
CA ALA A 58 6.57 7.11 3.70
C ALA A 58 5.37 7.44 2.82
N PHE A 59 4.20 7.72 3.43
CA PHE A 59 2.97 8.00 2.69
C PHE A 59 3.08 9.25 1.83
N GLU A 60 3.53 10.37 2.37
CA GLU A 60 3.63 11.62 1.61
C GLU A 60 4.66 11.54 0.49
N LYS A 61 5.75 10.81 0.73
CA LYS A 61 6.81 10.58 -0.26
C LYS A 61 6.33 9.70 -1.41
N CYS A 62 5.56 8.65 -1.11
CA CYS A 62 5.24 7.60 -2.07
C CYS A 62 3.85 7.69 -2.67
N VAL A 63 2.87 8.27 -1.98
CA VAL A 63 1.46 8.25 -2.39
C VAL A 63 0.97 9.65 -2.77
N ILE A 64 0.73 10.50 -1.79
CA ILE A 64 0.21 11.86 -1.96
C ILE A 64 0.42 12.68 -0.68
N SER A 65 0.54 14.01 -0.79
CA SER A 65 0.67 14.87 0.39
C SER A 65 -0.57 14.84 1.29
N ARG A 66 -0.40 15.11 2.60
CA ARG A 66 -1.52 15.21 3.55
C ARG A 66 -2.50 16.33 3.18
N SER A 67 -2.01 17.45 2.67
CA SER A 67 -2.87 18.58 2.27
C SER A 67 -3.75 18.22 1.06
N THR A 68 -3.18 17.54 0.07
CA THR A 68 -3.94 17.06 -1.09
C THR A 68 -4.90 15.94 -0.69
N LEU A 69 -4.51 15.04 0.22
CA LEU A 69 -5.42 14.02 0.75
C LEU A 69 -6.64 14.66 1.46
N ARG A 70 -6.42 15.68 2.29
CA ARG A 70 -7.49 16.45 2.94
C ARG A 70 -8.39 17.17 1.93
N SER A 71 -7.82 17.81 0.92
CA SER A 71 -8.59 18.45 -0.16
C SER A 71 -9.48 17.44 -0.92
N LYS A 72 -8.98 16.22 -1.11
CA LYS A 72 -9.70 15.12 -1.76
C LYS A 72 -10.82 14.50 -0.90
N ALA A 73 -10.95 14.84 0.38
CA ALA A 73 -12.04 14.34 1.22
C ALA A 73 -13.42 14.60 0.60
N ARG A 74 -13.59 15.67 -0.18
CA ARG A 74 -14.82 15.98 -0.92
C ARG A 74 -15.07 15.08 -2.13
N SER A 75 -14.01 14.56 -2.77
CA SER A 75 -14.08 13.73 -3.97
C SER A 75 -14.28 12.24 -3.66
N ALA A 76 -14.24 11.86 -2.38
CA ALA A 76 -14.32 10.50 -1.83
C ALA A 76 -13.23 9.50 -2.28
N ARG A 77 -12.62 9.65 -3.47
CA ARG A 77 -11.63 8.72 -4.03
C ARG A 77 -10.38 9.42 -4.57
N LEU A 78 -9.27 8.68 -4.57
CA LEU A 78 -8.02 9.04 -5.21
C LEU A 78 -8.14 8.88 -6.73
N SER A 79 -7.30 9.60 -7.49
CA SER A 79 -7.17 9.35 -8.92
C SER A 79 -6.49 8.00 -9.19
N ALA A 80 -6.62 7.45 -10.39
CA ALA A 80 -5.93 6.23 -10.80
C ALA A 80 -4.42 6.29 -10.50
N PHE A 81 -3.77 7.41 -10.85
CA PHE A 81 -2.35 7.65 -10.54
C PHE A 81 -2.00 7.50 -9.05
N HIS A 82 -2.76 8.13 -8.16
CA HIS A 82 -2.48 8.02 -6.72
C HIS A 82 -2.88 6.66 -6.14
N SER A 83 -3.84 5.99 -6.77
CA SER A 83 -4.34 4.67 -6.37
C SER A 83 -3.33 3.57 -6.70
N GLU A 84 -2.70 3.65 -7.88
CA GLU A 84 -1.62 2.78 -8.31
C GLU A 84 -0.40 2.88 -7.36
N ARG A 85 -0.04 4.12 -6.98
CA ARG A 85 1.00 4.37 -5.98
C ARG A 85 0.65 3.84 -4.59
N ALA A 86 -0.59 4.05 -4.14
CA ALA A 86 -1.07 3.53 -2.85
C ALA A 86 -0.98 2.00 -2.82
N LEU A 87 -1.42 1.34 -3.89
CA LEU A 87 -1.38 -0.10 -4.00
C LEU A 87 0.06 -0.65 -3.97
N ARG A 88 0.99 0.00 -4.69
CA ARG A 88 2.41 -0.38 -4.68
C ARG A 88 2.99 -0.38 -3.27
N VAL A 89 2.79 0.71 -2.53
CA VAL A 89 3.29 0.83 -1.16
C VAL A 89 2.61 -0.17 -0.24
N ALA A 90 1.30 -0.40 -0.39
CA ALA A 90 0.56 -1.38 0.41
C ALA A 90 1.12 -2.80 0.23
N ARG A 91 1.43 -3.21 -1.02
CA ARG A 91 2.05 -4.51 -1.32
C ARG A 91 3.40 -4.69 -0.65
N VAL A 92 4.28 -3.71 -0.80
CA VAL A 92 5.64 -3.77 -0.22
C VAL A 92 5.58 -3.73 1.31
N PHE A 93 4.69 -2.92 1.88
CA PHE A 93 4.50 -2.85 3.33
C PHE A 93 3.93 -4.15 3.92
N ALA A 94 2.98 -4.78 3.24
CA ALA A 94 2.43 -6.07 3.65
C ALA A 94 3.54 -7.12 3.68
N ARG A 95 4.34 -7.21 2.61
CA ARG A 95 5.47 -8.15 2.53
C ARG A 95 6.53 -7.88 3.60
N ALA A 96 6.87 -6.61 3.84
CA ALA A 96 7.80 -6.24 4.91
C ALA A 96 7.25 -6.65 6.28
N THR A 97 5.96 -6.44 6.54
CA THR A 97 5.31 -6.83 7.80
C THR A 97 5.37 -8.34 8.02
N GLU A 98 5.16 -9.14 6.97
CA GLU A 98 5.29 -10.60 7.02
C GLU A 98 6.74 -11.02 7.35
N VAL A 99 7.72 -10.45 6.65
CA VAL A 99 9.14 -10.77 6.83
C VAL A 99 9.63 -10.38 8.23
N PHE A 100 9.23 -9.21 8.74
CA PHE A 100 9.67 -8.73 10.05
C PHE A 100 8.83 -9.26 11.21
N GLY A 101 7.65 -9.83 10.94
CA GLY A 101 6.67 -10.27 11.94
C GLY A 101 6.07 -9.13 12.77
N ASP A 102 6.38 -7.87 12.45
CA ASP A 102 5.98 -6.69 13.22
C ASP A 102 5.80 -5.47 12.31
N ARG A 103 4.67 -4.79 12.48
CA ARG A 103 4.32 -3.63 11.66
C ARG A 103 5.22 -2.43 11.93
N SER A 104 5.58 -2.19 13.19
CA SER A 104 6.42 -1.04 13.57
C SER A 104 7.81 -1.19 12.96
N ARG A 105 8.36 -2.41 12.93
CA ARG A 105 9.61 -2.73 12.23
C ARG A 105 9.50 -2.49 10.72
N ALA A 106 8.39 -2.86 10.10
CA ALA A 106 8.15 -2.57 8.68
C ALA A 106 8.09 -1.06 8.38
N VAL A 107 7.46 -0.26 9.26
CA VAL A 107 7.44 1.21 9.13
C VAL A 107 8.85 1.80 9.24
N ILE A 108 9.61 1.36 10.25
CA ILE A 108 11.01 1.79 10.43
C ILE A 108 11.82 1.44 9.18
N TRP A 109 11.73 0.19 8.71
CA TRP A 109 12.43 -0.27 7.52
C TRP A 109 12.08 0.54 6.28
N LEU A 110 10.79 0.86 6.04
CA LEU A 110 10.37 1.68 4.90
C LEU A 110 11.05 3.05 4.83
N THR A 111 11.38 3.63 5.97
CA THR A 111 11.92 5.00 6.08
C THR A 111 13.42 5.07 6.34
N ARG A 112 14.07 3.94 6.64
CA ARG A 112 15.48 3.90 7.02
C ARG A 112 16.34 3.55 5.80
N ALA A 113 17.47 4.24 5.68
CA ALA A 113 18.51 3.89 4.72
C ALA A 113 18.88 2.40 4.82
N ASN A 114 18.90 1.70 3.69
CA ASN A 114 19.18 0.28 3.63
C ASN A 114 20.44 0.05 2.77
N HIS A 115 21.45 -0.60 3.37
CA HIS A 115 22.72 -0.91 2.69
C HIS A 115 22.55 -1.81 1.46
N THR A 116 21.53 -2.66 1.41
CA THR A 116 21.23 -3.50 0.23
C THR A 116 20.54 -2.72 -0.89
N LEU A 117 20.16 -1.46 -0.63
CA LEU A 117 19.49 -0.55 -1.55
C LEU A 117 20.38 0.67 -1.83
N ASP A 118 21.71 0.49 -1.84
CA ASP A 118 22.70 1.55 -2.06
C ASP A 118 22.54 2.75 -1.10
N GLY A 119 22.09 2.49 0.12
CA GLY A 119 21.85 3.51 1.14
C GLY A 119 20.51 4.26 0.99
N ALA A 120 19.72 3.97 -0.03
CA ALA A 120 18.36 4.51 -0.15
C ALA A 120 17.42 3.89 0.89
N ALA A 121 16.44 4.66 1.36
CA ALA A 121 15.31 4.07 2.07
C ALA A 121 14.35 3.43 1.04
N PRO A 122 13.64 2.34 1.38
CA PRO A 122 12.64 1.75 0.49
C PRO A 122 11.62 2.77 -0.03
N ALA A 123 11.15 3.70 0.82
CA ALA A 123 10.23 4.76 0.42
C ALA A 123 10.81 5.74 -0.63
N ASP A 124 12.13 5.85 -0.77
CA ASP A 124 12.73 6.64 -1.85
C ASP A 124 12.61 5.96 -3.21
N LEU A 125 12.61 4.62 -3.23
CA LEU A 125 12.52 3.81 -4.45
C LEU A 125 11.06 3.62 -4.91
N LEU A 126 10.10 3.56 -3.98
CA LEU A 126 8.68 3.32 -4.29
C LEU A 126 7.95 4.46 -5.02
N ARG A 127 8.67 5.51 -5.44
CA ARG A 127 8.11 6.67 -6.17
C ARG A 127 7.57 6.32 -7.55
N ASN A 128 8.09 5.26 -8.17
CA ASN A 128 7.64 4.75 -9.47
C ASN A 128 7.47 3.23 -9.44
N GLU A 129 7.00 2.67 -10.55
CA GLU A 129 6.72 1.25 -10.68
C GLU A 129 7.97 0.38 -10.56
N ALA A 130 9.07 0.79 -11.19
CA ALA A 130 10.31 0.02 -11.23
C ALA A 130 10.87 -0.26 -9.83
N GLY A 131 10.78 0.70 -8.91
CA GLY A 131 11.27 0.54 -7.53
C GLY A 131 10.35 -0.26 -6.61
N GLY A 132 9.16 -0.68 -7.05
CA GLY A 132 8.22 -1.49 -6.25
C GLY A 132 7.94 -2.89 -6.80
N ARG A 133 8.71 -3.32 -7.79
CA ARG A 133 8.66 -4.68 -8.34
C ARG A 133 9.63 -5.60 -7.60
#